data_AF-A0A2L1DHJ1-F1
#
_entry.id   AF-A0A2L1DHJ1-F1
#
_cell.length_a   1.000
_cell.length_b   1.000
_cell.length_c   1.000
_cell.angle_alpha   90.00
_cell.angle_beta   90.00
_cell.angle_gamma   90.00
#
_symmetry.space_group_name_H-M   'P 1'
#
loop_
_entity.id
_entity.type
_entity.pdbx_description
1 polymer ?
#
loop_
_entity_poly.entity_id
_entity_poly.type
_entity_poly.pdbx_seq_one_letter_code
_entity_poly.pdbx_strand_id
1 'polypeptide(L)'
;VTMASSGSKGSSINISQMTALVGQQIVEGKRIPFGFKYRTLPHFTKDDYSPEARGFVENSYLRGLTPSEFFFHAMAGREGLIDTAVKTAETGYIQRRLVKALEDLSA
;
A
#
# COMPACT_ATOMS: atom_id res chain seq x y z
N VAL A 1 17.31 15.57 3.37
CA VAL A 1 16.12 16.46 3.37
C VAL A 1 16.07 17.35 2.13
N THR A 2 17.21 17.81 1.58
CA THR A 2 17.29 18.68 0.38
C THR A 2 16.41 18.25 -0.80
N MET A 3 16.41 16.97 -1.21
CA MET A 3 15.58 16.48 -2.32
C MET A 3 14.07 16.62 -2.08
N ALA A 4 13.63 16.39 -0.84
CA ALA A 4 12.23 16.55 -0.47
C ALA A 4 11.86 18.04 -0.39
N SER A 5 12.74 18.88 0.19
CA SER A 5 12.54 20.33 0.26
C SER A 5 12.54 21.02 -1.09
N SER A 6 13.34 20.54 -2.04
CA SER A 6 13.37 21.06 -3.41
C SER A 6 12.22 20.54 -4.27
N GLY A 7 11.40 19.61 -3.77
CA GLY A 7 10.29 19.01 -4.51
C GLY A 7 10.72 18.10 -5.67
N SER A 8 11.98 17.68 -5.72
CA SER A 8 12.48 16.86 -6.84
C SER A 8 12.03 15.41 -6.72
N LYS A 9 12.20 14.80 -5.54
CA LYS A 9 11.75 13.44 -5.25
C LYS A 9 11.69 13.17 -3.75
N GLY A 10 10.67 12.41 -3.36
CA GLY A 10 10.43 12.05 -1.98
C GLY A 10 9.69 13.14 -1.21
N SER A 11 9.12 12.75 -0.09
CA SER A 11 8.27 13.57 0.76
C SER A 11 8.55 13.28 2.24
N SER A 12 7.91 14.03 3.15
CA SER A 12 8.04 13.83 4.60
C SER A 12 7.69 12.39 5.01
N ILE A 13 6.65 11.79 4.42
CA ILE A 13 6.27 10.40 4.71
C ILE A 13 7.39 9.42 4.33
N ASN A 14 8.07 9.62 3.20
CA ASN A 14 9.18 8.74 2.82
C ASN A 14 10.33 8.83 3.84
N ILE A 15 10.64 10.03 4.31
CA ILE A 15 11.65 10.22 5.35
C ILE A 15 11.22 9.51 6.64
N SER A 16 9.98 9.70 7.08
CA SER A 16 9.43 9.06 8.28
C SER A 16 9.46 7.53 8.20
N GLN A 17 9.11 6.94 7.05
CA GLN A 17 9.14 5.48 6.88
C GLN A 17 10.57 4.92 6.88
N MET A 18 11.52 5.68 6.35
CA MET A 18 12.93 5.29 6.36
C MET A 18 13.55 5.37 7.76
N THR A 19 13.22 6.39 8.56
CA THR A 19 13.93 6.66 9.82
C THR A 19 13.12 6.35 11.09
N ALA A 20 11.82 6.61 11.10
CA ALA A 20 10.97 6.50 12.30
C ALA A 20 10.16 5.20 12.33
N LEU A 21 9.13 5.07 11.49
CA LEU A 21 8.26 3.88 11.41
C LEU A 21 7.52 3.82 10.08
N VAL A 22 7.25 2.61 9.57
CA VAL A 22 6.51 2.44 8.31
C VAL A 22 5.01 2.74 8.47
N GLY A 23 4.41 2.30 9.57
CA GLY A 23 3.03 2.57 9.95
C GLY A 23 2.03 1.47 9.58
N GLN A 24 0.75 1.79 9.68
CA GLN A 24 -0.36 0.85 9.48
C GLN A 24 -0.47 0.39 8.03
N GLN A 25 -0.44 -0.92 7.82
CA GLN A 25 -0.74 -1.54 6.53
C GLN A 25 -2.25 -1.76 6.41
N ILE A 26 -2.81 -1.35 5.28
CA ILE A 26 -4.25 -1.39 5.00
C ILE A 26 -4.44 -2.29 3.78
N VAL A 27 -5.45 -3.16 3.85
CA VAL A 27 -5.89 -3.99 2.73
C VAL A 27 -7.38 -3.78 2.50
N GLU A 28 -7.79 -3.44 1.27
CA GLU A 28 -9.18 -3.15 0.90
C GLU A 28 -9.84 -2.11 1.83
N GLY A 29 -9.09 -1.08 2.21
CA GLY A 29 -9.56 0.00 3.09
C GLY A 29 -9.73 -0.38 4.57
N LYS A 30 -9.34 -1.59 4.98
CA LYS A 30 -9.42 -2.07 6.38
C LYS A 30 -8.04 -2.48 6.91
N ARG A 31 -7.89 -2.52 8.24
CA ARG A 31 -6.73 -3.19 8.87
C ARG A 31 -6.72 -4.65 8.47
N ILE A 32 -5.53 -5.25 8.38
CA ILE A 32 -5.33 -6.65 7.93
C ILE A 32 -6.41 -7.58 8.51
N PRO A 33 -7.22 -8.25 7.65
CA PRO A 33 -8.32 -9.08 8.10
C PRO A 33 -7.82 -10.41 8.70
N PHE A 34 -8.69 -11.08 9.46
CA PHE A 34 -8.40 -12.43 9.93
C PHE A 34 -8.46 -13.43 8.77
N GLY A 35 -7.28 -13.80 8.23
CA GLY A 35 -7.14 -14.82 7.20
C GLY A 35 -7.17 -16.26 7.73
N PHE A 36 -6.90 -16.45 9.03
CA PHE A 36 -7.03 -17.74 9.72
C PHE A 36 -8.20 -17.68 10.71
N LYS A 37 -8.52 -18.84 11.32
CA LYS A 37 -9.59 -18.97 12.33
C LYS A 37 -9.42 -17.98 13.48
N TYR A 38 -10.15 -16.85 13.39
CA TYR A 38 -10.14 -15.72 14.31
C TYR A 38 -8.74 -15.11 14.57
N ARG A 39 -7.83 -15.12 13.59
CA ARG A 39 -6.49 -14.51 13.72
C ARG A 39 -5.88 -14.17 12.36
N THR A 40 -4.88 -13.29 12.33
CA THR A 40 -4.20 -12.86 11.11
C THR A 40 -3.07 -13.79 10.68
N LEU A 41 -2.24 -14.26 11.62
CA LEU A 41 -1.16 -15.24 11.42
C LEU A 41 -1.22 -16.32 12.52
N PRO A 42 -0.67 -17.53 12.29
CA PRO A 42 -0.65 -18.59 13.30
C PRO A 42 0.18 -18.24 14.55
N HIS A 43 1.04 -17.21 14.47
CA HIS A 43 1.85 -16.69 15.56
C HIS A 43 1.09 -15.81 16.55
N PHE A 44 -0.11 -15.32 16.18
CA PHE A 44 -0.96 -14.52 17.07
C PHE A 44 -2.04 -15.37 17.73
N THR A 45 -2.50 -14.91 18.90
CA THR A 45 -3.64 -15.50 19.60
C THR A 45 -4.94 -15.22 18.85
N LYS A 46 -5.99 -15.96 19.19
CA LYS A 46 -7.32 -15.72 18.60
C LYS A 46 -7.90 -14.42 19.14
N ASP A 47 -8.68 -13.76 18.29
CA ASP A 47 -9.39 -12.51 18.59
C ASP A 47 -8.45 -11.38 19.04
N ASP A 48 -7.21 -11.39 18.54
CA ASP A 48 -6.24 -10.34 18.81
C ASP A 48 -6.45 -9.13 17.87
N TYR A 49 -6.78 -7.98 18.46
CA TYR A 49 -7.01 -6.70 17.79
C TYR A 49 -5.87 -5.69 17.97
N SER A 50 -4.76 -6.12 18.59
CA SER A 50 -3.57 -5.30 18.81
C SER A 50 -3.00 -4.70 17.52
N PRO A 51 -2.22 -3.61 17.59
CA PRO A 51 -1.52 -3.03 16.44
C PRO A 51 -0.69 -4.06 15.66
N GLU A 52 0.16 -4.82 16.37
CA GLU A 52 1.06 -5.81 15.79
C GLU A 52 0.30 -6.91 15.05
N ALA A 53 -0.73 -7.48 15.68
CA ALA A 53 -1.52 -8.55 15.07
C ALA A 53 -2.32 -8.09 13.85
N ARG A 54 -2.62 -6.80 13.72
CA ARG A 54 -3.47 -6.24 12.66
C ARG A 54 -2.69 -5.37 11.67
N GLY A 55 -1.38 -5.58 11.54
CA GLY A 55 -0.56 -5.02 10.46
C GLY A 55 -0.01 -3.61 10.70
N PHE A 56 0.12 -3.17 11.94
CA PHE A 56 0.92 -1.99 12.24
C PHE A 56 2.40 -2.36 12.21
N VAL A 57 3.20 -1.61 11.45
CA VAL A 57 4.65 -1.77 11.36
C VAL A 57 5.30 -0.66 12.17
N GLU A 58 5.82 -1.00 13.34
CA GLU A 58 6.45 -0.06 14.27
C GLU A 58 7.89 0.24 13.85
N ASN A 59 8.56 -0.72 13.21
CA ASN A 59 9.94 -0.52 12.76
C ASN A 59 10.03 0.37 11.52
N SER A 60 11.17 1.05 11.36
CA SER A 60 11.55 1.76 10.14
C SER A 60 12.33 0.85 9.20
N TYR A 61 12.44 1.26 7.93
CA TYR A 61 13.29 0.52 6.98
C TYR A 61 14.78 0.50 7.38
N LEU A 62 15.25 1.50 8.14
CA LEU A 62 16.61 1.51 8.67
C LEU A 62 16.83 0.41 9.71
N ARG A 63 15.87 0.20 10.62
CA ARG A 63 15.95 -0.85 11.66
C ARG A 63 15.69 -2.24 11.10
N GLY A 64 14.89 -2.32 10.03
CA GLY A 64 14.44 -3.57 9.44
C GLY A 64 13.12 -4.04 10.07
N LEU A 65 12.38 -4.85 9.32
CA LEU A 65 11.05 -5.33 9.68
C LEU A 65 11.13 -6.73 10.29
N THR A 66 10.32 -7.00 11.31
CA THR A 66 10.10 -8.37 11.80
C THR A 66 9.39 -9.22 10.74
N PRO A 67 9.45 -10.57 10.82
CA PRO A 67 8.81 -11.43 9.82
C PRO A 67 7.30 -11.18 9.66
N SER A 68 6.58 -10.93 10.77
CA SER A 68 5.14 -10.60 10.75
C SER A 68 4.88 -9.26 10.06
N GLU A 69 5.65 -8.22 10.41
CA GLU A 69 5.56 -6.90 9.78
C GLU A 69 5.87 -6.96 8.28
N PHE A 70 6.92 -7.70 7.91
CA PHE A 70 7.32 -7.88 6.51
C PHE A 70 6.20 -8.55 5.70
N PHE A 71 5.57 -9.59 6.25
CA PHE A 71 4.46 -10.26 5.59
C PHE A 71 3.25 -9.35 5.41
N PHE A 72 2.87 -8.59 6.45
CA PHE A 72 1.78 -7.62 6.34
C PHE A 72 2.09 -6.48 5.37
N HIS A 73 3.33 -6.00 5.34
CA HIS A 73 3.78 -4.99 4.40
C HIS A 73 3.74 -5.49 2.95
N ALA A 74 4.19 -6.73 2.70
CA ALA A 74 4.11 -7.36 1.40
C ALA A 74 2.66 -7.56 0.93
N MET A 75 1.74 -7.87 1.85
CA MET A 75 0.32 -8.02 1.54
C MET A 75 -0.30 -6.72 1.00
N ALA A 76 -0.09 -5.60 1.70
CA ALA A 76 -0.56 -4.28 1.25
C ALA A 76 0.15 -3.84 -0.04
N GLY A 77 1.46 -4.10 -0.16
CA GLY A 77 2.21 -3.83 -1.39
C GLY A 77 1.66 -4.58 -2.60
N ARG A 78 1.20 -5.82 -2.41
CA ARG A 78 0.60 -6.62 -3.49
C ARG A 78 -0.72 -6.05 -3.99
N GLU A 79 -1.56 -5.49 -3.12
CA GLU A 79 -2.78 -4.78 -3.54
C GLU A 79 -2.45 -3.62 -4.49
N GLY A 80 -1.46 -2.80 -4.13
CA GLY A 80 -1.01 -1.69 -4.97
C GLY A 80 -0.48 -2.12 -6.35
N LEU A 81 0.24 -3.25 -6.41
CA LEU A 81 0.72 -3.81 -7.69
C LEU A 81 -0.43 -4.29 -8.57
N ILE A 82 -1.44 -4.95 -7.99
CA ILE A 82 -2.61 -5.42 -8.72
C ILE A 82 -3.42 -4.22 -9.24
N ASP A 83 -3.67 -3.22 -8.38
CA ASP A 83 -4.39 -2.01 -8.76
C ASP A 83 -3.71 -1.25 -9.91
N THR A 84 -2.38 -1.14 -9.86
CA THR A 84 -1.58 -0.56 -10.96
C THR A 84 -1.79 -1.30 -12.28
N ALA A 85 -1.76 -2.64 -12.25
CA ALA A 85 -1.95 -3.45 -13.45
C ALA A 85 -3.36 -3.31 -14.04
N VAL A 86 -4.39 -3.31 -13.19
CA VAL A 86 -5.79 -3.16 -13.61
C VAL A 86 -6.05 -1.76 -14.17
N LYS A 87 -5.64 -0.71 -13.44
CA LYS A 87 -5.85 0.68 -13.86
C LYS A 87 -5.18 0.99 -15.20
N THR A 88 -4.02 0.42 -15.49
CA THR A 88 -3.34 0.62 -16.77
C THR A 88 -4.20 0.18 -17.95
N ALA A 89 -4.83 -1.00 -17.86
CA ALA A 89 -5.70 -1.51 -18.92
C ALA A 89 -7.00 -0.69 -19.04
N GLU A 90 -7.63 -0.37 -17.92
CA GLU A 90 -8.91 0.35 -17.90
C GLU A 90 -8.76 1.79 -18.41
N THR A 91 -7.77 2.54 -17.92
CA THR A 91 -7.55 3.93 -18.33
C THR A 91 -7.21 4.04 -19.81
N GLY A 92 -6.40 3.13 -20.35
CA GLY A 92 -6.11 3.07 -21.78
C GLY A 92 -7.37 2.80 -22.63
N TYR A 93 -8.24 1.89 -22.18
CA TYR A 93 -9.49 1.61 -22.88
C TYR A 93 -10.48 2.78 -22.82
N ILE A 94 -10.60 3.42 -21.66
CA ILE A 94 -11.41 4.63 -21.48
C ILE A 94 -10.91 5.74 -22.41
N GLN A 95 -9.60 5.99 -22.43
CA GLN A 95 -8.99 6.98 -23.31
C GLN A 95 -9.33 6.70 -24.79
N ARG A 96 -9.18 5.45 -25.24
CA ARG A 96 -9.54 5.06 -26.62
C ARG A 96 -11.00 5.37 -26.94
N ARG A 97 -11.92 5.03 -26.04
CA ARG A 97 -13.36 5.29 -26.22
C ARG A 97 -13.65 6.79 -26.29
N LEU A 98 -13.03 7.59 -25.43
CA LEU A 98 -13.19 9.04 -25.43
C LEU A 98 -12.69 9.66 -26.74
N VAL A 99 -11.50 9.28 -27.20
CA VAL A 99 -10.95 9.78 -28.48
C VAL A 99 -11.88 9.42 -29.63
N LYS A 100 -12.36 8.17 -29.71
CA LYS A 100 -13.26 7.72 -30.78
C LYS A 100 -14.66 8.34 -30.74
N ALA A 101 -15.14 8.76 -29.57
CA ALA A 101 -16.42 9.45 -29.47
C ALA A 101 -16.34 10.95 -29.85
N LEU A 102 -15.15 11.55 -29.77
CA LEU A 102 -14.94 12.99 -29.94
C LEU A 102 -14.18 13.35 -31.22
N GLU A 103 -13.72 12.37 -32.01
CA GLU A 103 -12.88 12.64 -33.18
C GLU A 103 -13.58 13.44 -34.28
N ASP A 104 -14.91 13.38 -34.37
CA ASP A 104 -15.70 14.08 -35.38
C ASP A 104 -16.07 15.53 -34.96
N LEU A 105 -15.80 15.95 -33.72
CA LEU A 105 -16.19 17.29 -33.24
C LEU A 105 -15.39 18.45 -33.84
N SER A 106 -14.28 18.13 -34.52
CA SER A 106 -13.45 19.12 -35.23
C SER A 106 -13.50 18.95 -36.75
N ALA A 107 -14.41 18.11 -37.27
CA ALA A 107 -14.65 17.93 -38.70
C ALA A 107 -15.82 18.78 -39.19
#